data_AF-A0A0F2RG55-F1
#
_entry.id   AF-A0A0F2RG55-F1
#
_cell.length_a   1.000
_cell.length_b   1.000
_cell.length_c   1.000
_cell.angle_alpha   90.00
_cell.angle_beta   90.00
_cell.angle_gamma   90.00
#
_symmetry.space_group_name_H-M   'P 1'
#
loop_
_entity.id
_entity.type
_entity.pdbx_description
1 polymer ?
#
loop_
_entity_poly.entity_id
_entity_poly.type
_entity_poly.pdbx_seq_one_letter_code
_entity_poly.pdbx_strand_id
1 'polypeptide(L)'
;MIRPGCSDETAHPKPLACLDARISDREQPADTERRWIGAYYVGTILAALLAILHFSVVALALSLVLWVRLGRRGPAAGPCSELTLSHCRWLRRTVAVPLALYGGLAALLAFEAANMVGGHDAGHILQAVVSHVVLHSVVTLLSGLWLVVRLLLGGLRFIEGRAA
;
A
#
# COMPACT_ATOMS: atom_id res chain seq x y z
N MET A 1 12.34 -2.03 -74.74
CA MET A 1 11.70 -2.96 -73.81
C MET A 1 10.83 -2.14 -72.87
N ILE A 2 9.52 -2.25 -73.03
CA ILE A 2 8.48 -1.50 -72.30
C ILE A 2 7.98 -2.42 -71.18
N ARG A 3 8.03 -1.98 -69.92
CA ARG A 3 7.31 -2.66 -68.83
C ARG A 3 5.91 -2.04 -68.72
N PRO A 4 4.84 -2.86 -68.79
CA PRO A 4 3.48 -2.38 -68.65
C PRO A 4 3.10 -2.14 -67.19
N GLY A 5 2.21 -1.16 -67.02
CA GLY A 5 1.32 -0.81 -65.90
C GLY A 5 1.45 -1.56 -64.58
N CYS A 6 1.77 -0.81 -63.54
CA CYS A 6 1.25 -1.09 -62.21
C CYS A 6 -0.10 -0.36 -62.12
N SER A 7 -1.19 -1.11 -62.26
CA SER A 7 -2.56 -0.60 -62.15
C SER A 7 -2.85 -0.18 -60.72
N ASP A 8 -3.37 1.04 -60.58
CA ASP A 8 -4.27 1.44 -59.51
C ASP A 8 -5.51 0.55 -59.56
N GLU A 9 -5.70 -0.36 -58.60
CA GLU A 9 -7.04 -0.84 -58.30
C GLU A 9 -7.17 -1.40 -56.87
N THR A 10 -8.25 -0.98 -56.23
CA THR A 10 -8.86 -1.46 -54.97
C THR A 10 -8.42 -0.79 -53.66
N ALA A 11 -9.08 0.35 -53.43
CA ALA A 11 -9.41 0.86 -52.13
C ALA A 11 -10.01 -0.22 -51.20
N HIS A 12 -9.35 -0.48 -50.08
CA HIS A 12 -10.02 -0.92 -48.86
C HIS A 12 -9.49 -0.07 -47.70
N PRO A 13 -10.26 0.89 -47.17
CA PRO A 13 -9.84 1.62 -45.99
C PRO A 13 -9.97 0.68 -44.78
N LYS A 14 -8.86 0.12 -44.30
CA LYS A 14 -8.75 -0.39 -42.91
C LYS A 14 -7.88 0.50 -42.00
N PRO A 15 -7.99 1.85 -41.99
CA PRO A 15 -7.30 2.66 -40.99
C PRO A 15 -7.91 2.50 -39.58
N LEU A 16 -9.17 2.02 -39.45
CA LEU A 16 -9.85 1.86 -38.17
C LEU A 16 -9.32 0.67 -37.34
N ALA A 17 -9.00 -0.46 -37.97
CA ALA A 17 -8.53 -1.67 -37.25
C ALA A 17 -7.13 -1.50 -36.62
N CYS A 18 -6.25 -0.67 -37.23
CA CYS A 18 -4.96 -0.33 -36.64
C CYS A 18 -5.05 0.75 -35.55
N LEU A 19 -6.09 1.60 -35.59
CA LEU A 19 -6.35 2.57 -34.53
C LEU A 19 -6.91 1.89 -33.28
N ASP A 20 -7.86 0.95 -33.44
CA ASP A 20 -8.42 0.16 -32.34
C ASP A 20 -7.35 -0.67 -31.62
N ALA A 21 -6.40 -1.27 -32.36
CA ALA A 21 -5.29 -2.00 -31.73
C ALA A 21 -4.37 -1.09 -30.90
N ARG A 22 -4.09 0.14 -31.36
CA ARG A 22 -3.26 1.11 -30.60
C ARG A 22 -3.98 1.72 -29.40
N ILE A 23 -5.31 1.83 -29.45
CA ILE A 23 -6.12 2.29 -28.32
C ILE A 23 -6.22 1.17 -27.28
N SER A 24 -6.48 -0.06 -27.72
CA SER A 24 -6.53 -1.25 -26.85
C SER A 24 -5.20 -1.49 -26.11
N ASP A 25 -4.05 -1.30 -26.76
CA ASP A 25 -2.73 -1.46 -26.12
C ASP A 25 -2.41 -0.35 -25.09
N ARG A 26 -3.07 0.81 -25.16
CA ARG A 26 -2.84 1.94 -24.24
C ARG A 26 -3.81 1.99 -23.06
N GLU A 27 -5.01 1.44 -23.19
CA GLU A 27 -5.97 1.35 -22.07
C GLU A 27 -5.63 0.22 -21.09
N GLN A 28 -5.11 -0.91 -21.59
CA GLN A 28 -4.79 -2.09 -20.78
C GLN A 28 -3.76 -1.88 -19.63
N PRO A 29 -2.69 -1.07 -19.79
CA PRO A 29 -1.76 -0.82 -18.67
C PRO A 29 -2.37 0.05 -17.57
N ALA A 30 -3.25 1.01 -17.89
CA ALA A 30 -3.80 1.96 -16.92
C ALA A 30 -4.75 1.29 -15.92
N ASP A 31 -5.60 0.36 -16.40
CA ASP A 31 -6.52 -0.38 -15.54
C ASP A 31 -5.80 -1.37 -14.62
N THR A 32 -4.72 -1.98 -15.12
CA THR A 32 -3.89 -2.90 -14.34
C THR A 32 -3.18 -2.18 -13.20
N GLU A 33 -2.67 -0.96 -13.44
CA GLU A 33 -2.08 -0.11 -12.39
C GLU A 33 -3.11 0.29 -11.32
N ARG A 34 -4.30 0.75 -11.73
CA ARG A 34 -5.37 1.14 -10.79
C ARG A 34 -5.82 -0.01 -9.92
N ARG A 35 -6.04 -1.20 -10.49
CA ARG A 35 -6.39 -2.41 -9.73
C ARG A 35 -5.32 -2.80 -8.73
N TRP A 36 -4.05 -2.70 -9.14
CA TRP A 36 -2.93 -2.98 -8.27
C TRP A 36 -2.86 -2.01 -7.09
N ILE A 37 -2.88 -0.69 -7.33
CA ILE A 37 -2.89 0.32 -6.24
C ILE A 37 -4.10 0.12 -5.33
N GLY A 38 -5.27 -0.13 -5.91
CA GLY A 38 -6.50 -0.44 -5.17
C GLY A 38 -6.33 -1.60 -4.20
N ALA A 39 -5.69 -2.70 -4.64
CA ALA A 39 -5.40 -3.84 -3.76
C ALA A 39 -4.49 -3.46 -2.57
N TYR A 40 -3.55 -2.53 -2.76
CA TYR A 40 -2.72 -2.04 -1.66
C TYR A 40 -3.53 -1.17 -0.70
N TYR A 41 -4.38 -0.27 -1.19
CA TYR A 41 -5.28 0.49 -0.31
C TYR A 41 -6.15 -0.44 0.54
N VAL A 42 -6.79 -1.44 -0.08
CA VAL A 42 -7.59 -2.44 0.63
C VAL A 42 -6.77 -3.20 1.67
N GLY A 43 -5.57 -3.68 1.30
CA GLY A 43 -4.68 -4.37 2.23
C GLY A 43 -4.23 -3.49 3.40
N THR A 44 -4.01 -2.20 3.16
CA THR A 44 -3.60 -1.25 4.20
C THR A 44 -4.76 -0.90 5.13
N ILE A 45 -5.98 -0.78 4.60
CA ILE A 45 -7.20 -0.61 5.40
C ILE A 45 -7.43 -1.84 6.27
N LEU A 46 -7.27 -3.05 5.72
CA LEU A 46 -7.35 -4.29 6.48
C LEU A 46 -6.33 -4.33 7.62
N ALA A 47 -5.09 -3.91 7.37
CA ALA A 47 -4.06 -3.79 8.41
C ALA A 47 -4.48 -2.81 9.52
N ALA A 48 -5.09 -1.67 9.16
CA ALA A 48 -5.60 -0.71 10.13
C ALA A 48 -6.73 -1.29 11.00
N LEU A 49 -7.67 -1.99 10.37
CA LEU A 49 -8.79 -2.64 11.08
C LEU A 49 -8.29 -3.72 12.03
N LEU A 50 -7.31 -4.53 11.61
CA LEU A 50 -6.67 -5.52 12.47
C LEU A 50 -5.99 -4.86 13.68
N ALA A 51 -5.36 -3.71 13.50
CA ALA A 51 -4.77 -2.96 14.61
C ALA A 51 -5.84 -2.46 15.60
N ILE A 52 -6.98 -1.96 15.11
CA ILE A 52 -8.12 -1.52 15.94
C ILE A 52 -8.69 -2.70 16.74
N LEU A 53 -8.74 -3.90 16.15
CA LEU A 53 -9.16 -5.14 16.80
C LEU A 53 -8.07 -5.78 17.68
N HIS A 54 -7.01 -5.04 18.02
CA HIS A 54 -5.89 -5.50 18.84
C HIS A 54 -5.08 -6.69 18.28
N PHE A 55 -5.25 -7.05 17.00
CA PHE A 55 -4.39 -7.99 16.29
C PHE A 55 -3.11 -7.31 15.78
N SER A 56 -2.44 -6.57 16.65
CA SER A 56 -1.30 -5.68 16.34
C SER A 56 -0.09 -6.40 15.74
N VAL A 57 0.19 -7.64 16.15
CA VAL A 57 1.27 -8.46 15.58
C VAL A 57 0.97 -8.83 14.13
N VAL A 58 -0.28 -9.23 13.83
CA VAL A 58 -0.71 -9.54 12.46
C VAL A 58 -0.74 -8.26 11.61
N ALA A 59 -1.22 -7.16 12.17
CA ALA A 59 -1.22 -5.85 11.52
C ALA A 59 0.20 -5.37 11.19
N LEU A 60 1.17 -5.59 12.10
CA LEU A 60 2.58 -5.29 11.88
C LEU A 60 3.16 -6.15 10.75
N ALA A 61 2.95 -7.46 10.78
CA ALA A 61 3.43 -8.36 9.74
C ALA A 61 2.86 -8.00 8.36
N LEU A 62 1.56 -7.73 8.28
CA LEU A 62 0.90 -7.31 7.04
C LEU A 62 1.45 -5.96 6.55
N SER A 63 1.60 -4.99 7.44
CA SER A 63 2.17 -3.67 7.12
C SER A 63 3.60 -3.78 6.61
N LEU A 64 4.42 -4.67 7.18
CA LEU A 64 5.78 -4.94 6.74
C LEU A 64 5.80 -5.56 5.33
N VAL A 65 4.97 -6.57 5.09
CA VAL A 65 4.84 -7.19 3.76
C VAL A 65 4.42 -6.16 2.71
N LEU A 66 3.43 -5.33 3.02
CA LEU A 66 2.97 -4.27 2.12
C LEU A 66 4.09 -3.25 1.85
N TRP A 67 4.78 -2.79 2.89
CA TRP A 67 5.88 -1.82 2.76
C TRP A 67 7.03 -2.35 1.90
N VAL A 68 7.45 -3.61 2.11
CA VAL A 68 8.49 -4.27 1.31
C VAL A 68 8.04 -4.42 -0.15
N ARG A 69 6.80 -4.89 -0.38
CA ARG A 69 6.29 -5.08 -1.75
C ARG A 69 6.14 -3.75 -2.51
N LEU A 70 5.69 -2.68 -1.84
CA LEU A 70 5.68 -1.32 -2.38
C LEU A 70 7.10 -0.85 -2.77
N GLY A 71 8.10 -1.14 -1.95
CA GLY A 71 9.50 -0.77 -2.21
C GLY A 71 10.12 -1.52 -3.40
N ARG A 72 9.79 -2.81 -3.58
CA ARG A 72 10.37 -3.66 -4.64
C ARG A 72 9.82 -3.37 -6.04
N ARG A 73 8.69 -2.68 -6.18
CA ARG A 73 8.07 -2.43 -7.50
C ARG A 73 8.53 -1.15 -8.17
N GLY A 74 9.05 -0.18 -7.40
CA GLY A 74 9.61 1.07 -7.92
C GLY A 74 10.72 0.93 -8.99
N PRO A 75 11.55 -0.14 -9.00
CA PRO A 75 12.56 -0.37 -10.04
C PRO A 75 12.10 -1.29 -11.20
N ALA A 76 10.98 -2.00 -11.07
CA ALA A 76 10.63 -3.13 -11.94
C ALA A 76 9.36 -2.91 -12.79
N ALA A 77 8.54 -1.94 -12.44
CA ALA A 77 7.46 -1.49 -13.33
C ALA A 77 8.06 -0.51 -14.35
N GLY A 78 7.68 -0.64 -15.62
CA GLY A 78 8.12 0.24 -16.72
C GLY A 78 7.72 1.71 -16.53
N PRO A 79 7.39 2.47 -17.58
CA PRO A 79 6.99 3.88 -17.42
C PRO A 79 5.65 3.99 -16.67
N CYS A 80 5.71 3.95 -15.33
CA CYS A 80 4.57 4.19 -14.46
C CYS A 80 4.14 5.65 -14.58
N SER A 81 2.83 5.88 -14.50
CA SER A 81 2.33 7.26 -14.46
C SER A 81 2.88 8.01 -13.23
N GLU A 82 3.18 9.30 -13.39
CA GLU A 82 3.67 10.14 -12.28
C GLU A 82 2.69 10.15 -11.10
N LEU A 83 1.40 10.04 -11.40
CA LEU A 83 0.32 9.94 -10.42
C LEU A 83 0.44 8.66 -9.59
N THR A 84 0.59 7.49 -10.24
CA THR A 84 0.84 6.20 -9.57
C THR A 84 2.06 6.28 -8.63
N LEU A 85 3.15 6.89 -9.07
CA LEU A 85 4.37 7.03 -8.27
C LEU A 85 4.16 7.92 -7.04
N SER A 86 3.42 9.03 -7.19
CA SER A 86 3.08 9.93 -6.07
C SER A 86 2.30 9.19 -4.97
N HIS A 87 1.27 8.43 -5.35
CA HIS A 87 0.46 7.63 -4.43
C HIS A 87 1.28 6.50 -3.78
N CYS A 88 2.17 5.83 -4.52
CA CYS A 88 3.03 4.81 -3.95
C CYS A 88 3.96 5.38 -2.85
N ARG A 89 4.56 6.54 -3.09
CA ARG A 89 5.41 7.21 -2.08
C ARG A 89 4.61 7.66 -0.86
N TRP A 90 3.43 8.22 -1.09
CA TRP A 90 2.52 8.64 -0.02
C TRP A 90 2.05 7.44 0.82
N LEU A 91 1.69 6.34 0.17
CA LEU A 91 1.24 5.12 0.84
C LEU A 91 2.38 4.49 1.65
N ARG A 92 3.60 4.42 1.08
CA ARG A 92 4.78 3.93 1.79
C ARG A 92 5.10 4.74 3.04
N ARG A 93 5.00 6.08 2.97
CA ARG A 93 5.17 6.97 4.14
C ARG A 93 4.06 6.74 5.17
N THR A 94 2.83 6.55 4.71
CA THR A 94 1.68 6.32 5.58
C THR A 94 1.80 5.00 6.33
N VAL A 95 2.29 3.93 5.69
CA VAL A 95 2.52 2.61 6.32
C VAL A 95 3.76 2.60 7.22
N ALA A 96 4.73 3.47 7.00
CA ALA A 96 5.92 3.54 7.87
C ALA A 96 5.59 3.98 9.31
N VAL A 97 4.59 4.85 9.48
CA VAL A 97 4.17 5.36 10.79
C VAL A 97 3.65 4.25 11.73
N PRO A 98 2.62 3.46 11.37
CA PRO A 98 2.17 2.36 12.22
C PRO A 98 3.27 1.30 12.39
N LEU A 99 4.14 1.10 11.39
CA LEU A 99 5.26 0.16 11.51
C LEU A 99 6.23 0.57 12.63
N ALA A 100 6.55 1.86 12.70
CA ALA A 100 7.40 2.42 13.75
C ALA A 100 6.71 2.36 15.13
N LEU A 101 5.41 2.70 15.20
CA LEU A 101 4.65 2.66 16.45
C LEU A 101 4.52 1.24 17.00
N TYR A 102 4.08 0.29 16.17
CA TYR A 102 3.90 -1.10 16.58
C TYR A 102 5.23 -1.81 16.83
N GLY A 103 6.26 -1.50 16.03
CA GLY A 103 7.62 -1.96 16.28
C GLY A 103 8.19 -1.44 17.60
N GLY A 104 7.95 -0.17 17.92
CA GLY A 104 8.34 0.44 19.20
C GLY A 104 7.62 -0.20 20.39
N LEU A 105 6.32 -0.45 20.29
CA LEU A 105 5.56 -1.19 21.31
C LEU A 105 6.09 -2.62 21.51
N ALA A 106 6.39 -3.32 20.42
CA ALA A 106 6.94 -4.67 20.50
C ALA A 106 8.33 -4.67 21.17
N ALA A 107 9.17 -3.68 20.86
CA ALA A 107 10.48 -3.51 21.49
C ALA A 107 10.34 -3.17 22.99
N LEU A 108 9.38 -2.31 23.35
CA LEU A 108 9.08 -1.99 24.74
C LEU A 108 8.63 -3.24 25.51
N LEU A 109 7.75 -4.06 24.93
CA LEU A 109 7.32 -5.33 25.53
C LEU A 109 8.51 -6.26 25.76
N ALA A 110 9.40 -6.39 24.78
CA ALA A 110 10.59 -7.24 24.90
C ALA A 110 11.54 -6.75 26.00
N PHE A 111 11.70 -5.42 26.13
CA PHE A 111 12.49 -4.82 27.20
C PHE A 111 11.86 -5.04 28.59
N GLU A 112 10.55 -4.81 28.71
CA GLU A 112 9.81 -5.09 29.96
C GLU A 112 9.91 -6.56 30.34
N ALA A 113 9.72 -7.48 29.39
CA ALA A 113 9.84 -8.91 29.61
C ALA A 113 11.25 -9.32 30.05
N ALA A 114 12.30 -8.76 29.45
CA ALA A 114 13.69 -9.03 29.84
C ALA A 114 13.99 -8.58 31.28
N ASN A 115 13.43 -7.44 31.71
CA ASN A 115 13.58 -6.94 33.07
C ASN A 115 12.78 -7.75 34.10
N MET A 116 11.63 -8.31 33.71
CA MET A 116 10.82 -9.16 34.59
C MET A 116 11.51 -10.48 34.96
N VAL A 117 12.33 -11.04 34.07
CA VAL A 117 13.05 -12.31 34.32
C VAL A 117 14.06 -12.18 35.47
N GLY A 118 14.52 -10.98 35.80
CA GLY A 118 15.49 -10.73 36.89
C GLY A 118 14.89 -10.32 38.24
N GLY A 119 13.60 -10.00 38.32
CA GLY A 119 12.96 -9.42 39.52
C GLY A 119 11.95 -10.37 40.19
N HIS A 120 12.07 -10.59 41.50
CA HIS A 120 11.19 -11.48 42.27
C HIS A 120 9.88 -10.82 42.77
N ASP A 121 9.64 -9.54 42.48
CA ASP A 121 8.51 -8.78 43.02
C ASP A 121 7.30 -8.78 42.09
N ALA A 122 6.30 -9.61 42.42
CA ALA A 122 5.06 -9.77 41.65
C ALA A 122 4.27 -8.45 41.43
N GLY A 123 4.38 -7.47 42.34
CA GLY A 123 3.71 -6.17 42.23
C GLY A 123 4.20 -5.33 41.04
N HIS A 124 5.51 -5.39 40.74
CA HIS A 124 6.10 -4.68 39.60
C HIS A 124 5.70 -5.30 38.26
N ILE A 125 5.51 -6.62 38.21
CA ILE A 125 5.07 -7.34 37.01
C ILE A 125 3.65 -6.92 36.64
N LEU A 126 2.72 -6.93 37.61
CA LEU A 126 1.33 -6.56 37.35
C LEU A 126 1.20 -5.10 36.88
N GLN A 127 1.91 -4.17 37.53
CA GLN A 127 1.89 -2.77 37.13
C GLN A 127 2.40 -2.58 35.69
N ALA A 128 3.52 -3.21 35.34
CA ALA A 128 4.10 -3.13 34.00
C ALA A 128 3.18 -3.73 32.93
N VAL A 129 2.55 -4.87 33.20
CA VAL A 129 1.57 -5.48 32.28
C VAL A 129 0.36 -4.56 32.08
N VAL A 130 -0.19 -3.99 33.16
CA VAL A 130 -1.34 -3.08 33.07
C VAL A 130 -0.97 -1.82 32.29
N SER A 131 0.18 -1.19 32.57
CA SER A 131 0.63 -0.02 31.83
C SER A 131 0.87 -0.34 30.35
N HIS A 132 1.44 -1.52 30.06
CA HIS A 132 1.67 -1.97 28.69
C HIS A 132 0.34 -2.14 27.96
N VAL A 133 -0.65 -2.83 28.55
CA VAL A 133 -1.95 -3.07 27.92
C VAL A 133 -2.70 -1.76 27.65
N VAL A 134 -2.67 -0.81 28.59
CA VAL A 134 -3.29 0.51 28.41
C VAL A 134 -2.59 1.28 27.30
N LEU A 135 -1.26 1.37 27.34
CA LEU A 135 -0.48 2.06 26.32
C LEU A 135 -0.68 1.43 24.94
N HIS A 136 -0.64 0.09 24.86
CA HIS A 136 -0.88 -0.67 23.66
C HIS A 136 -2.26 -0.34 23.07
N SER A 137 -3.31 -0.39 23.88
CA SER A 137 -4.68 -0.13 23.46
C SER A 137 -4.86 1.31 22.94
N VAL A 138 -4.31 2.30 23.63
CA VAL A 138 -4.39 3.70 23.22
C VAL A 138 -3.67 3.90 21.89
N VAL A 139 -2.44 3.37 21.77
CA VAL A 139 -1.64 3.52 20.56
C VAL A 139 -2.28 2.79 19.38
N THR A 140 -2.78 1.56 19.55
CA THR A 140 -3.41 0.80 18.45
C THR A 140 -4.69 1.45 17.97
N LEU A 141 -5.55 1.92 18.88
CA LEU A 141 -6.79 2.61 18.53
C LEU A 141 -6.52 3.94 17.80
N LEU A 142 -5.68 4.80 18.37
CA LEU A 142 -5.39 6.12 17.78
C LEU A 142 -4.69 5.99 16.44
N SER A 143 -3.68 5.13 16.35
CA SER A 143 -2.94 4.92 15.10
C SER A 143 -3.81 4.24 14.03
N GLY A 144 -4.63 3.26 14.41
CA GLY A 144 -5.56 2.58 13.50
C GLY A 144 -6.59 3.54 12.94
N LEU A 145 -7.24 4.34 13.80
CA LEU A 145 -8.20 5.35 13.39
C LEU A 145 -7.55 6.41 12.48
N TRP A 146 -6.39 6.92 12.86
CA TRP A 146 -5.62 7.85 12.05
C TRP A 146 -5.28 7.27 10.67
N LEU A 147 -4.87 5.99 10.61
CA LEU A 147 -4.55 5.31 9.36
C LEU A 147 -5.79 5.20 8.46
N VAL A 148 -6.93 4.79 9.01
CA VAL A 148 -8.19 4.67 8.26
C VAL A 148 -8.57 6.02 7.65
N VAL A 149 -8.60 7.09 8.45
CA VAL A 149 -8.94 8.44 7.97
C VAL A 149 -7.98 8.88 6.87
N ARG A 150 -6.69 8.70 7.09
CA ARG A 150 -5.65 9.10 6.13
C ARG A 150 -5.78 8.33 4.81
N LEU A 151 -6.02 7.01 4.88
CA LEU A 151 -6.22 6.13 3.73
C LEU A 151 -7.49 6.49 2.94
N LEU A 152 -8.59 6.82 3.61
CA LEU A 152 -9.81 7.29 2.97
C LEU A 152 -9.57 8.59 2.21
N LEU A 153 -8.92 9.58 2.83
CA LEU A 153 -8.58 10.85 2.16
C LEU A 153 -7.66 10.65 0.96
N GLY A 154 -6.62 9.82 1.09
CA GLY A 154 -5.71 9.51 -0.01
C GLY A 154 -6.36 8.69 -1.13
N GLY A 155 -7.27 7.77 -0.79
CA GLY A 155 -8.03 6.96 -1.74
C GLY A 155 -9.05 7.79 -2.53
N LEU A 156 -9.73 8.73 -1.87
CA LEU A 156 -10.63 9.68 -2.55
C LEU A 156 -9.88 10.53 -3.57
N ARG A 157 -8.72 11.09 -3.19
CA ARG A 157 -7.86 11.86 -4.13
C ARG A 157 -7.43 11.02 -5.34
N PHE A 158 -7.13 9.74 -5.12
CA PHE A 158 -6.76 8.82 -6.19
C PHE A 158 -7.91 8.58 -7.19
N ILE A 159 -9.13 8.37 -6.68
CA ILE A 159 -10.33 8.18 -7.51
C ILE A 159 -10.62 9.43 -8.34
N GLU A 160 -10.41 10.61 -7.75
CA GLU A 160 -10.57 11.91 -8.42
C GLU A 160 -9.44 12.24 -9.42
N GLY A 161 -8.40 11.40 -9.52
CA GLY A 161 -7.26 11.65 -10.41
C GLY A 161 -6.38 12.82 -9.96
N ARG A 162 -6.38 13.16 -8.66
CA ARG A 162 -5.50 14.16 -8.06
C ARG A 162 -4.27 13.50 -7.45
N ALA A 163 -3.14 14.20 -7.45
CA ALA A 163 -1.95 13.73 -6.74
C ALA A 163 -2.19 13.64 -5.22
N ALA A 164 -1.50 12.70 -4.57
CA ALA A 164 -1.66 12.35 -3.16
C ALA A 164 -1.28 13.46 -2.16
#